data_AF-A0A0B0IEF2-F1
#
_entry.id   AF-A0A0B0IEF2-F1
#
_cell.length_a   1.000
_cell.length_b   1.000
_cell.length_c   1.000
_cell.angle_alpha   90.00
_cell.angle_beta   90.00
_cell.angle_gamma   90.00
#
_symmetry.space_group_name_H-M   'P 1'
#
loop_
_entity.id
_entity.type
_entity.pdbx_description
1 polymer ?
#
loop_
_entity_poly.entity_id
_entity_poly.type
_entity_poly.pdbx_seq_one_letter_code
_entity_poly.pdbx_strand_id
1 'polypeptide(L)'
;MGKWKWLFYLVAILLIGIPISIVLMSDEVTFSSTFSHTVISTAMVLVILGKMITVFEKRNKKKSFASDIGMIIGISIVLVLRFF
;
A
#
# COMPACT_ATOMS: atom_id res chain seq x y z
N MET A 1 -15.40 14.60 -13.39
CA MET A 1 -14.07 13.99 -13.15
C MET A 1 -13.17 14.71 -12.14
N GLY A 2 -13.47 15.96 -11.70
CA GLY A 2 -12.61 16.69 -10.76
C GLY A 2 -12.68 16.26 -9.28
N LYS A 3 -13.87 15.92 -8.77
CA LYS A 3 -14.09 15.62 -7.34
C LYS A 3 -13.35 14.37 -6.84
N TRP A 4 -13.22 13.34 -7.69
CA TRP A 4 -12.50 12.10 -7.34
C TRP A 4 -10.98 12.26 -7.32
N LYS A 5 -10.44 13.17 -8.16
CA LYS A 5 -9.00 13.48 -8.14
C LYS A 5 -8.56 14.03 -6.79
N TRP A 6 -9.40 14.84 -6.15
CA TRP A 6 -9.10 15.42 -4.85
C TRP A 6 -9.07 14.35 -3.75
N LEU A 7 -10.00 13.38 -3.80
CA LEU A 7 -9.98 12.21 -2.91
C LEU A 7 -8.72 11.36 -3.11
N PHE A 8 -8.31 11.09 -4.35
CA PHE A 8 -7.07 10.36 -4.61
C PHE A 8 -5.81 11.12 -4.14
N TYR A 9 -5.81 12.45 -4.25
CA TYR A 9 -4.72 13.28 -3.72
C TYR A 9 -4.67 13.25 -2.19
N LEU A 10 -5.83 13.32 -1.54
CA LEU A 10 -5.94 13.20 -0.08
C LEU A 10 -5.43 11.84 0.40
N VAL A 11 -5.81 10.77 -0.28
CA VAL A 11 -5.33 9.41 0.00
C VAL A 11 -3.82 9.31 -0.19
N ALA A 12 -3.27 9.89 -1.27
CA ALA A 12 -1.84 9.89 -1.53
C ALA A 12 -1.04 10.66 -0.46
N ILE A 13 -1.54 11.82 -0.03
CA ILE A 13 -0.94 12.61 1.06
C ILE A 13 -0.96 11.80 2.36
N LEU A 14 -2.06 11.13 2.68
CA LEU A 14 -2.14 10.27 3.87
C LEU A 14 -1.15 9.09 3.78
N LEU A 15 -1.05 8.48 2.60
CA LEU A 15 -0.21 7.31 2.35
C LEU A 15 1.29 7.61 2.51
N ILE A 16 1.69 8.84 2.20
CA ILE A 16 3.08 9.31 2.29
C ILE A 16 3.34 9.94 3.68
N GLY A 17 2.38 10.70 4.20
CA GLY A 17 2.49 11.42 5.46
C GLY A 17 2.59 10.47 6.67
N ILE A 18 1.81 9.39 6.69
CA ILE A 18 1.85 8.40 7.79
C ILE A 18 3.27 7.79 7.95
N PRO A 19 3.91 7.22 6.91
CA PRO A 19 5.27 6.71 7.03
C PRO A 19 6.29 7.78 7.45
N ILE A 20 6.19 9.00 6.93
CA ILE A 20 7.09 10.10 7.28
C ILE A 20 6.95 10.46 8.76
N SER A 21 5.73 10.60 9.27
CA SER A 21 5.47 10.85 10.68
C SER A 21 5.93 9.71 11.57
N ILE A 22 5.78 8.46 11.14
CA ILE A 22 6.29 7.29 11.87
C ILE A 22 7.81 7.36 12.01
N VAL A 23 8.52 7.65 10.92
CA VAL A 23 9.99 7.80 10.94
C VAL A 23 10.42 8.96 11.83
N LEU A 24 9.74 10.10 11.75
CA LEU A 24 10.04 11.29 12.56
C LEU A 24 9.76 11.09 14.06
N MET A 25 8.78 10.28 14.43
CA MET A 25 8.44 9.99 15.84
C MET A 25 9.20 8.79 16.42
N SER A 26 9.87 7.99 15.57
CA SER A 26 10.56 6.78 16.01
C SER A 26 11.78 7.05 16.91
N ASP A 27 12.33 8.27 16.90
CA ASP A 27 13.41 8.65 17.81
C ASP A 27 12.93 8.91 19.25
N GLU A 28 11.64 9.20 19.47
CA GLU A 28 11.08 9.51 20.80
C GLU A 28 10.09 8.48 21.34
N VAL A 29 9.53 7.63 20.47
CA VAL A 29 8.49 6.66 20.86
C VAL A 29 8.96 5.26 20.52
N THR A 30 9.18 4.42 21.54
CA THR A 30 9.36 2.98 21.36
C THR A 30 8.13 2.41 20.68
N PHE A 31 8.19 2.27 19.36
CA PHE A 31 7.14 1.67 18.55
C PHE A 31 6.91 0.26 19.04
N SER A 32 5.75 0.03 19.66
CA SER A 32 5.31 -1.32 20.02
C SER A 32 5.36 -2.19 18.76
N SER A 33 5.97 -3.37 18.88
CA SER A 33 6.04 -4.35 17.78
C SER A 33 4.66 -4.61 17.19
N THR A 34 3.62 -4.67 18.02
CA THR A 34 2.22 -4.81 17.60
C THR A 34 1.76 -3.67 16.71
N PHE A 35 2.10 -2.42 17.02
CA PHE A 35 1.71 -1.26 16.22
C PHE A 35 2.43 -1.24 14.87
N SER A 36 3.74 -1.49 14.85
CA SER A 36 4.52 -1.59 13.61
C SER A 36 4.03 -2.72 12.70
N HIS A 37 3.73 -3.89 13.26
CA HIS A 37 3.15 -5.01 12.53
C HIS A 37 1.79 -4.66 11.92
N THR A 38 0.92 -4.00 12.69
CA THR A 38 -0.42 -3.60 12.24
C THR A 38 -0.34 -2.58 11.11
N VAL A 39 0.50 -1.55 11.26
CA VAL A 39 0.68 -0.51 10.24
C VAL A 39 1.23 -1.09 8.94
N ILE A 40 2.28 -1.90 9.01
CA ILE A 40 2.90 -2.44 7.80
C ILE A 40 1.98 -3.46 7.11
N SER A 41 1.27 -4.29 7.88
CA SER A 41 0.26 -5.20 7.32
C SER A 41 -0.85 -4.41 6.60
N THR A 42 -1.33 -3.34 7.21
CA THR A 42 -2.36 -2.47 6.61
C THR A 42 -1.84 -1.79 5.33
N ALA A 43 -0.60 -1.31 5.34
CA ALA A 43 0.05 -0.71 4.16
C ALA A 43 0.19 -1.73 3.01
N MET A 44 0.61 -2.96 3.30
CA MET A 44 0.71 -4.03 2.29
C MET A 44 -0.65 -4.33 1.65
N VAL A 45 -1.71 -4.45 2.45
CA VAL A 45 -3.07 -4.67 1.94
C VAL A 45 -3.52 -3.51 1.05
N LEU A 46 -3.23 -2.27 1.43
CA LEU A 46 -3.57 -1.10 0.63
C LEU A 46 -2.83 -1.10 -0.72
N VAL A 47 -1.55 -1.49 -0.74
CA VAL A 47 -0.76 -1.59 -1.97
C VAL A 47 -1.33 -2.67 -2.89
N ILE A 48 -1.72 -3.83 -2.35
CA ILE A 48 -2.37 -4.90 -3.11
C ILE A 48 -3.67 -4.40 -3.74
N LEU A 49 -4.53 -3.72 -2.97
CA LEU A 49 -5.79 -3.15 -3.46
C LEU A 49 -5.56 -2.12 -4.57
N GLY A 50 -4.62 -1.19 -4.39
CA GLY A 50 -4.27 -0.19 -5.40
C GLY A 50 -3.75 -0.82 -6.71
N LYS A 51 -2.94 -1.88 -6.59
CA LYS A 51 -2.48 -2.66 -7.74
C LYS A 51 -3.61 -3.44 -8.41
N MET A 52 -4.54 -4.02 -7.65
CA MET A 52 -5.71 -4.70 -8.22
C MET A 52 -6.54 -3.74 -9.09
N ILE A 53 -6.80 -2.51 -8.62
CA ILE A 53 -7.48 -1.49 -9.41
C ILE A 53 -6.72 -1.21 -10.71
N THR A 54 -5.39 -1.07 -10.64
CA THR A 54 -4.53 -0.85 -11.80
C THR A 54 -4.59 -2.01 -12.79
N VAL A 55 -4.61 -3.26 -12.30
CA VAL A 55 -4.77 -4.47 -13.12
C VAL A 55 -6.13 -4.48 -13.81
N PHE A 56 -7.21 -4.16 -13.10
CA PHE A 56 -8.55 -4.07 -13.69
C PHE A 56 -8.61 -3.02 -14.81
N GLU A 57 -7.98 -1.85 -14.60
CA GLU A 57 -7.95 -0.81 -15.63
C GLU A 57 -7.09 -1.20 -16.84
N LYS A 58 -5.93 -1.84 -16.61
CA LYS A 58 -5.06 -2.34 -17.69
C LYS A 58 -5.69 -3.48 -18.47
N ARG A 59 -6.45 -4.37 -17.81
CA ARG A 59 -7.24 -5.44 -18.45
C ARG A 59 -8.25 -4.84 -19.42
N ASN A 60 -8.96 -3.79 -19.01
CA ASN A 60 -9.95 -3.12 -19.86
C ASN A 60 -9.31 -2.42 -21.07
N LYS A 61 -8.07 -1.94 -20.93
CA LYS A 61 -7.30 -1.27 -21.99
C LYS A 61 -6.42 -2.22 -22.83
N LYS A 62 -6.54 -3.55 -22.68
CA LYS A 62 -5.67 -4.59 -23.31
C LYS A 62 -4.15 -4.30 -23.15
N LYS A 63 -3.75 -3.64 -22.07
CA LYS A 63 -2.34 -3.37 -21.76
C LYS A 63 -1.76 -4.50 -20.92
N SER A 64 -0.46 -4.75 -21.04
CA SER A 64 0.24 -5.75 -20.24
C SER A 64 0.09 -5.43 -18.74
N PHE A 65 -0.44 -6.39 -18.00
CA PHE A 65 -0.63 -6.36 -16.54
C PHE A 65 0.24 -7.40 -15.82
N ALA A 66 1.08 -8.14 -16.56
CA ALA A 66 1.92 -9.21 -16.01
C ALA A 66 2.86 -8.71 -14.89
N SER A 67 3.43 -7.51 -15.06
CA SER A 67 4.29 -6.88 -14.04
C SER A 67 3.51 -6.54 -12.76
N ASP A 68 2.27 -6.05 -12.88
CA ASP A 68 1.47 -5.70 -11.70
C ASP A 68 1.00 -6.95 -10.94
N ILE A 69 0.66 -8.03 -11.66
CA ILE A 69 0.35 -9.33 -11.03
C ILE A 69 1.60 -9.89 -10.32
N GLY A 70 2.78 -9.82 -10.94
CA GLY A 70 4.03 -10.25 -10.32
C GLY A 70 4.30 -9.51 -9.00
N MET A 71 4.04 -8.20 -8.96
CA MET A 71 4.16 -7.42 -7.74
C MET A 71 3.13 -7.81 -6.67
N ILE A 72 1.87 -8.08 -7.05
CA ILE A 72 0.85 -8.57 -6.11
C ILE A 72 1.28 -9.92 -5.50
N ILE A 73 1.78 -10.84 -6.32
CA ILE A 73 2.24 -12.16 -5.86
C ILE A 73 3.44 -12.00 -4.93
N GLY A 74 4.45 -11.21 -5.31
CA GLY A 74 5.63 -10.97 -4.48
C GLY A 74 5.29 -10.36 -3.11
N ILE A 75 4.40 -9.37 -3.08
CA ILE A 75 3.95 -8.76 -1.82
C ILE A 75 3.13 -9.76 -1.00
N SER A 76 2.29 -10.58 -1.63
CA SER A 76 1.50 -11.60 -0.93
C SER A 76 2.38 -12.67 -0.26
N ILE A 77 3.46 -13.08 -0.92
CA ILE A 77 4.45 -14.02 -0.33
C ILE A 77 5.09 -13.41 0.91
N VAL A 78 5.53 -12.15 0.83
CA VAL A 78 6.10 -11.44 1.99
C VAL A 78 5.08 -11.33 3.12
N LEU A 79 3.81 -11.14 2.79
CA LEU A 79 2.72 -11.07 3.77
C LEU A 79 2.53 -12.41 4.49
N VAL A 80 2.51 -13.53 3.75
CA VAL A 80 2.40 -14.88 4.32
C VAL A 80 3.61 -15.20 5.19
N LEU A 81 4.83 -14.96 4.70
CA LEU A 81 6.08 -15.21 5.42
C LEU A 81 6.23 -14.38 6.70
N ARG A 82 5.55 -13.24 6.79
CA ARG A 82 5.60 -12.39 7.98
C ARG A 82 4.53 -12.74 9.01
N PHE A 83 3.47 -13.41 8.58
CA PHE A 83 2.36 -13.83 9.44
C PHE A 83 2.55 -15.24 10.03
N PHE A 84 3.42 -16.05 9.41
CA PHE A 84 3.88 -17.37 9.87
C PHE A 84 5.25 -17.27 10.55
#